data_AF-A0A948RDS3-F1
#
_entry.id   AF-A0A948RDS3-F1
#
_cell.length_a   1.000
_cell.length_b   1.000
_cell.length_c   1.000
_cell.angle_alpha   90.00
_cell.angle_beta   90.00
_cell.angle_gamma   90.00
#
_symmetry.space_group_name_H-M   'P 1'
#
loop_
_entity.id
_entity.type
_entity.pdbx_description
1 polymer ?
#
loop_
_entity_poly.entity_id
_entity_poly.type
_entity_poly.pdbx_seq_one_letter_code
_entity_poly.pdbx_strand_id
1 'polypeptide(L)'
;MRHSPVDKPLHDWIHRVNAARVTGPSTPLLDRLLPELLDCFRREGHLVQDAPGDQTEILLTTAPFLDPLNWRDSVIFTGRRRFNLKHTPTTFTFMQATPTQFQDALDRFEEILRPASPTPDDFAFPGLAASAYHTLYEQGKRGGPIMALLRVLQAQSKSIRIVLVVGDDTPLVAYHFDLVGSYPRSDGSDTDTFYTDIVRRMVTAVCTHEITQHEVIGDPIPRVAWDRLNAPKAMQAAARQLGQRGFFTEMIRIAELVSVPAIADTVSSQYSEGCFATWDAELGALVATITGSARPVDKGNITEDDLAVIVGVRPDGQGARVRRVEGKANHSPSSEAVEMMSMDGRLLKINLGSEWGVGAQVPVVRSKLHGHRGIAAYDPRYAEYAPLDAPYYHYPVSCATEAQARGIMQAFSRAECLRNPDDPRQIAFTVLPGHGCMIVEKWVRGTMPFQTIWEAMDRGYVVVENRVPQGPMDYAPDSGEILTLRQ
;
A
#
# COMPACT_ATOMS: atom_id res chain seq x y z
N MET A 1 -26.62 -1.17 7.13
CA MET A 1 -26.89 -2.41 7.91
C MET A 1 -25.57 -2.89 8.46
N ARG A 2 -25.47 -3.20 9.76
CA ARG A 2 -24.24 -3.77 10.32
C ARG A 2 -24.22 -5.27 9.96
N HIS A 3 -23.35 -5.67 9.04
CA HIS A 3 -23.13 -7.08 8.74
C HIS A 3 -22.41 -7.73 9.91
N SER A 4 -22.89 -8.89 10.37
CA SER A 4 -22.13 -9.75 11.27
C SER A 4 -20.83 -10.17 10.56
N PRO A 5 -19.67 -10.27 11.22
CA PRO A 5 -18.43 -10.72 10.57
C PRO A 5 -18.49 -12.17 10.10
N VAL A 6 -19.45 -12.97 10.58
CA VAL A 6 -19.77 -14.29 10.00
C VAL A 6 -20.20 -14.15 8.52
N ASP A 7 -20.71 -12.98 8.13
CA ASP A 7 -21.15 -12.68 6.76
C ASP A 7 -20.07 -11.99 5.90
N LYS A 8 -18.91 -11.61 6.47
CA LYS A 8 -17.84 -10.94 5.71
C LYS A 8 -17.07 -11.98 4.89
N PRO A 9 -17.03 -11.85 3.55
CA PRO A 9 -16.37 -12.84 2.70
C PRO A 9 -14.85 -12.84 2.94
N LEU A 10 -14.29 -14.04 3.03
CA LEU A 10 -12.84 -14.28 3.15
C LEU A 10 -12.19 -14.40 1.78
N HIS A 11 -10.89 -14.14 1.74
CA HIS A 11 -10.06 -14.45 0.59
C HIS A 11 -9.94 -15.97 0.40
N ASP A 12 -9.97 -16.43 -0.85
CA ASP A 12 -9.93 -17.86 -1.20
C ASP A 12 -8.55 -18.51 -1.01
N TRP A 13 -7.52 -17.70 -0.80
CA TRP A 13 -6.13 -18.12 -0.61
C TRP A 13 -5.69 -18.15 0.85
N ILE A 14 -6.58 -17.84 1.80
CA ILE A 14 -6.27 -17.96 3.23
C ILE A 14 -6.04 -19.42 3.59
N HIS A 15 -4.94 -19.68 4.28
CA HIS A 15 -4.59 -21.00 4.81
C HIS A 15 -4.49 -20.99 6.34
N ARG A 16 -4.39 -22.20 6.90
CA ARG A 16 -4.20 -22.40 8.33
C ARG A 16 -2.82 -21.91 8.76
N VAL A 17 -2.74 -20.94 9.67
CA VAL A 17 -1.48 -20.43 10.21
C VAL A 17 -1.12 -20.97 11.60
N ASN A 18 0.15 -20.87 11.95
CA ASN A 18 0.67 -21.10 13.31
C ASN A 18 0.98 -19.79 14.03
N ALA A 19 0.35 -19.57 15.18
CA ALA A 19 0.56 -18.40 16.02
C ALA A 19 1.20 -18.76 17.37
N ALA A 20 2.09 -17.91 17.86
CA ALA A 20 2.67 -18.01 19.20
C ALA A 20 2.66 -16.65 19.89
N ARG A 21 2.45 -16.64 21.22
CA ARG A 21 2.54 -15.43 22.05
C ARG A 21 3.95 -15.32 22.64
N VAL A 22 4.47 -14.09 22.67
CA VAL A 22 5.71 -13.72 23.33
C VAL A 22 5.41 -12.68 24.41
N THR A 23 5.90 -12.92 25.62
CA THR A 23 5.73 -12.00 26.75
C THR A 23 6.37 -10.65 26.46
N GLY A 24 5.61 -9.59 26.70
CA GLY A 24 6.04 -8.19 26.69
C GLY A 24 5.35 -7.40 27.81
N PRO A 25 5.58 -6.08 27.90
CA PRO A 25 4.88 -5.20 28.83
C PRO A 25 3.37 -5.31 28.63
N SER A 26 2.58 -5.41 29.70
CA SER A 26 1.15 -5.68 29.59
C SER A 26 0.32 -4.74 30.45
N THR A 27 -0.96 -4.69 30.15
CA THR A 27 -1.99 -4.02 30.95
C THR A 27 -3.07 -5.03 31.30
N PRO A 28 -3.90 -4.78 32.34
CA PRO A 28 -4.97 -5.71 32.70
C PRO A 28 -5.91 -6.07 31.54
N LEU A 29 -6.15 -5.15 30.61
CA LEU A 29 -6.95 -5.42 29.41
C LEU A 29 -6.22 -6.37 28.46
N LEU A 30 -4.93 -6.13 28.15
CA LEU A 30 -4.16 -6.99 27.25
C LEU A 30 -3.96 -8.41 27.82
N ASP A 31 -3.83 -8.53 29.14
CA ASP A 31 -3.73 -9.82 29.82
C ASP A 31 -4.99 -10.67 29.68
N ARG A 32 -6.17 -10.04 29.56
CA ARG A 32 -7.43 -10.72 29.26
C ARG A 32 -7.64 -10.94 27.76
N LEU A 33 -7.30 -9.94 26.95
CA LEU A 33 -7.57 -9.93 25.51
C LEU A 33 -6.74 -10.96 24.75
N LEU A 34 -5.45 -11.10 25.06
CA LEU A 34 -4.56 -11.99 24.30
C LEU A 34 -4.93 -13.48 24.43
N PRO A 35 -5.25 -14.02 25.63
CA PRO A 35 -5.77 -15.38 25.75
C PRO A 35 -7.04 -15.62 24.92
N GLU A 36 -8.02 -14.71 24.98
CA GLU A 36 -9.27 -14.81 24.21
C GLU A 36 -9.01 -14.77 22.69
N LEU A 37 -8.06 -13.94 22.26
CA LEU A 37 -7.64 -13.89 20.86
C LEU A 37 -6.99 -15.22 20.41
N LEU A 38 -6.14 -15.82 21.25
CA LEU A 38 -5.56 -17.13 20.97
C LEU A 38 -6.64 -18.23 20.92
N ASP A 39 -7.64 -18.17 21.79
CA ASP A 39 -8.79 -19.07 21.73
C ASP A 39 -9.59 -18.87 20.44
N CYS A 40 -9.76 -17.62 19.99
CA CYS A 40 -10.37 -17.32 18.69
C CYS A 40 -9.54 -17.90 17.53
N PHE A 41 -8.21 -17.81 17.54
CA PHE A 41 -7.35 -18.49 16.56
C PHE A 41 -7.68 -19.99 16.49
N ARG A 42 -7.79 -20.66 17.65
CA ARG A 42 -8.14 -22.10 17.71
C ARG A 42 -9.54 -22.36 17.15
N ARG A 43 -10.54 -21.52 17.48
CA ARG A 43 -11.91 -21.64 16.98
C ARG A 43 -12.01 -21.48 15.47
N GLU A 44 -11.23 -20.56 14.89
CA GLU A 44 -11.11 -20.35 13.43
C GLU A 44 -10.23 -21.43 12.74
N GLY A 45 -9.78 -22.45 13.48
CA GLY A 45 -9.07 -23.61 12.95
C GLY A 45 -7.55 -23.45 12.86
N HIS A 46 -6.98 -22.35 13.34
CA HIS A 46 -5.53 -22.12 13.37
C HIS A 46 -4.84 -22.89 14.50
N LEU A 47 -3.50 -22.94 14.46
CA LEU A 47 -2.69 -23.57 15.50
C LEU A 47 -2.11 -22.51 16.42
N VAL A 48 -2.31 -22.68 17.72
CA VAL A 48 -1.65 -21.88 18.75
C VAL A 48 -0.58 -22.74 19.42
N GLN A 49 0.65 -22.26 19.37
CA GLN A 49 1.82 -22.92 19.93
C GLN A 49 2.14 -22.36 21.32
N ASP A 50 2.57 -23.23 22.24
CA ASP A 50 2.97 -22.83 23.59
C ASP A 50 4.25 -21.97 23.59
N ALA A 51 5.11 -22.15 22.60
CA ALA A 51 6.30 -21.36 22.36
C ALA A 51 6.58 -21.20 20.85
N PRO A 52 7.25 -20.12 20.42
CA PRO A 52 7.70 -19.97 19.04
C PRO A 52 8.61 -21.12 18.59
N GLY A 53 8.46 -21.54 17.33
CA GLY A 53 9.30 -22.56 16.69
C GLY A 53 9.36 -22.39 15.17
N ASP A 54 10.06 -23.30 14.48
CA ASP A 54 10.33 -23.22 13.03
C ASP A 54 9.08 -23.23 12.13
N GLN A 55 7.89 -23.47 12.68
CA GLN A 55 6.63 -23.42 11.95
C GLN A 55 5.81 -22.16 12.27
N THR A 56 6.24 -21.35 13.24
CA THR A 56 5.51 -20.13 13.65
C THR A 56 5.48 -19.13 12.49
N GLU A 57 4.28 -18.72 12.10
CA GLU A 57 4.06 -17.71 11.06
C GLU A 57 3.68 -16.36 11.70
N ILE A 58 3.04 -16.40 12.86
CA ILE A 58 2.58 -15.22 13.62
C ILE A 58 3.22 -15.18 15.00
N LEU A 59 3.87 -14.07 15.33
CA LEU A 59 4.27 -13.72 16.70
C LEU A 59 3.37 -12.62 17.23
N LEU A 60 2.70 -12.89 18.35
CA LEU A 60 1.94 -11.89 19.11
C LEU A 60 2.81 -11.36 20.24
N THR A 61 2.98 -10.06 20.33
CA THR A 61 3.67 -9.43 21.46
C THR A 61 2.97 -8.15 21.87
N THR A 62 3.47 -7.47 22.90
CA THR A 62 2.89 -6.25 23.45
C THR A 62 3.95 -5.17 23.61
N ALA A 63 3.51 -3.91 23.56
CA ALA A 63 4.33 -2.74 23.83
C ALA A 63 3.50 -1.68 24.59
N PRO A 64 4.13 -0.82 25.40
CA PRO A 64 3.43 0.27 26.06
C PRO A 64 2.96 1.31 25.04
N PHE A 65 1.84 1.98 25.33
CA PHE A 65 1.30 3.06 24.50
C PHE A 65 2.06 4.37 24.75
N LEU A 66 2.48 5.04 23.67
CA LEU A 66 3.23 6.30 23.69
C LEU A 66 4.57 6.28 24.45
N ASP A 67 5.14 5.10 24.70
CA ASP A 67 6.41 4.93 25.41
C ASP A 67 7.40 4.10 24.57
N PRO A 68 8.61 4.61 24.29
CA PRO A 68 9.57 3.94 23.42
C PRO A 68 10.12 2.64 24.00
N LEU A 69 10.01 1.57 23.21
CA LEU A 69 10.66 0.30 23.48
C LEU A 69 12.14 0.36 23.06
N ASN A 70 13.03 -0.27 23.83
CA ASN A 70 14.38 -0.52 23.37
C ASN A 70 14.34 -1.45 22.15
N TRP A 71 15.11 -1.15 21.11
CA TRP A 71 15.12 -1.99 19.90
C TRP A 71 15.56 -3.44 20.17
N ARG A 72 16.35 -3.67 21.23
CA ARG A 72 16.76 -5.01 21.69
C ARG A 72 15.62 -5.80 22.35
N ASP A 73 14.55 -5.12 22.75
CA ASP A 73 13.37 -5.75 23.33
C ASP A 73 12.27 -5.95 22.27
N SER A 74 12.39 -5.30 21.11
CA SER A 74 11.43 -5.44 20.02
C SER A 74 11.52 -6.81 19.34
N VAL A 75 10.39 -7.52 19.32
CA VAL A 75 10.29 -8.89 18.78
C VAL A 75 10.50 -8.93 17.28
N ILE A 76 10.22 -7.86 16.53
CA ILE A 76 10.47 -7.86 15.08
C ILE A 76 11.98 -8.01 14.76
N PHE A 77 12.86 -7.44 15.59
CA PHE A 77 14.32 -7.53 15.40
C PHE A 77 14.94 -8.72 16.09
N THR A 78 14.38 -9.10 17.25
CA THR A 78 15.01 -10.11 18.11
C THR A 78 14.33 -11.46 18.02
N GLY A 79 13.07 -11.58 17.60
CA GLY A 79 12.28 -12.81 17.63
C GLY A 79 12.99 -14.00 16.99
N ARG A 80 13.44 -13.85 15.74
CA ARG A 80 14.18 -14.91 15.03
C ARG A 80 15.40 -15.40 15.83
N ARG A 81 16.25 -14.48 16.30
CA ARG A 81 17.47 -14.84 17.03
C ARG A 81 17.17 -15.36 18.44
N ARG A 82 16.24 -14.72 19.15
CA ARG A 82 15.82 -15.02 20.53
C ARG A 82 15.24 -16.42 20.64
N PHE A 83 14.52 -16.88 19.62
CA PHE A 83 13.88 -18.19 19.60
C PHE A 83 14.55 -19.18 18.63
N ASN A 84 15.72 -18.83 18.08
CA ASN A 84 16.49 -19.66 17.14
C ASN A 84 15.66 -20.18 15.93
N LEU A 85 14.90 -19.28 15.31
CA LEU A 85 14.00 -19.60 14.20
C LEU A 85 14.74 -19.57 12.85
N LYS A 86 14.37 -20.48 11.94
CA LYS A 86 14.92 -20.50 10.56
C LYS A 86 14.52 -19.27 9.73
N HIS A 87 13.32 -18.76 9.93
CA HIS A 87 12.77 -17.57 9.26
C HIS A 87 12.32 -16.52 10.27
N THR A 88 11.93 -15.35 9.78
CA THR A 88 11.34 -14.28 10.60
C THR A 88 9.81 -14.35 10.49
N PRO A 89 9.08 -14.76 11.54
CA PRO A 89 7.62 -14.73 11.51
C PRO A 89 7.11 -13.29 11.45
N THR A 90 5.90 -13.12 10.94
CA THR A 90 5.20 -11.84 11.01
C THR A 90 4.89 -11.51 12.46
N THR A 91 5.36 -10.35 12.92
CA THR A 91 5.12 -9.88 14.29
C THR A 91 3.97 -8.88 14.31
N PHE A 92 3.00 -9.09 15.19
CA PHE A 92 1.95 -8.13 15.53
C PHE A 92 2.14 -7.67 16.97
N THR A 93 2.28 -6.36 17.14
CA THR A 93 2.47 -5.74 18.44
C THR A 93 1.15 -5.14 18.92
N PHE A 94 0.63 -5.63 20.03
CA PHE A 94 -0.56 -5.11 20.68
C PHE A 94 -0.20 -3.97 21.62
N MET A 95 -0.97 -2.91 21.56
CA MET A 95 -0.89 -1.78 22.49
C MET A 95 -2.28 -1.52 23.05
N GLN A 96 -2.35 -0.94 24.23
CA GLN A 96 -3.61 -0.50 24.82
C GLN A 96 -3.52 0.96 25.23
N ALA A 97 -4.55 1.72 24.86
CA ALA A 97 -4.81 3.07 25.32
C ALA A 97 -6.19 3.13 25.98
N THR A 98 -6.33 3.90 27.05
CA THR A 98 -7.66 4.28 27.53
C THR A 98 -8.34 5.20 26.50
N PRO A 99 -9.68 5.33 26.50
CA PRO A 99 -10.38 6.25 25.61
C PRO A 99 -9.86 7.68 25.72
N THR A 100 -9.58 8.14 26.95
CA THR A 100 -8.99 9.46 27.22
C THR A 100 -7.59 9.58 26.64
N GLN A 101 -6.69 8.63 26.91
CA GLN A 101 -5.32 8.67 26.37
C GLN A 101 -5.30 8.70 24.84
N PHE A 102 -6.19 7.95 24.20
CA PHE A 102 -6.32 7.93 22.75
C PHE A 102 -6.81 9.28 22.23
N GLN A 103 -7.88 9.83 22.82
CA GLN A 103 -8.43 11.12 22.41
C GLN A 103 -7.43 12.27 22.63
N ASP A 104 -6.77 12.32 23.78
CA ASP A 104 -5.75 13.34 24.09
C ASP A 104 -4.62 13.33 23.05
N ALA A 105 -4.22 12.14 22.59
CA ALA A 105 -3.20 12.00 21.55
C ALA A 105 -3.70 12.54 20.19
N LEU A 106 -4.96 12.26 19.82
CA LEU A 106 -5.55 12.78 18.59
C LEU A 106 -5.76 14.29 18.64
N ASP A 107 -6.25 14.83 19.75
CA ASP A 107 -6.49 16.26 19.96
C ASP A 107 -5.17 17.04 19.87
N ARG A 108 -4.10 16.51 20.49
CA ARG A 108 -2.74 17.07 20.35
C ARG A 108 -2.31 17.11 18.88
N PHE A 109 -2.51 16.02 18.14
CA PHE A 109 -2.15 15.98 16.73
C PHE A 109 -2.99 16.95 15.89
N GLU A 110 -4.29 17.06 16.16
CA GLU A 110 -5.16 18.02 15.48
C GLU A 110 -4.70 19.47 15.69
N GLU A 111 -4.26 19.79 16.91
CA GLU A 111 -3.70 21.11 17.22
C GLU A 111 -2.40 21.39 16.47
N ILE A 112 -1.41 20.48 16.53
CA ILE A 112 -0.10 20.70 15.90
C ILE A 112 -0.12 20.57 14.36
N LEU A 113 -1.14 19.92 13.81
CA LEU A 113 -1.37 19.85 12.36
C LEU A 113 -2.16 21.04 11.82
N ARG A 114 -2.69 21.93 12.67
CA ARG A 114 -3.45 23.12 12.24
C ARG A 114 -2.59 24.16 11.50
N PRO A 115 -1.36 24.49 11.97
CA PRO A 115 -0.50 25.43 11.26
C PRO A 115 -0.17 24.97 9.82
N ALA A 116 0.24 25.93 8.98
CA ALA A 116 0.70 25.67 7.61
C ALA A 116 2.15 25.17 7.54
N SER A 117 2.91 25.29 8.63
CA SER A 117 4.28 24.81 8.73
C SER A 117 4.52 24.19 10.11
N PRO A 118 5.23 23.06 10.20
CA PRO A 118 5.48 22.40 11.46
C PRO A 118 6.60 23.09 12.26
N THR A 119 6.47 23.11 13.59
CA THR A 119 7.59 23.40 14.50
C THR A 119 8.17 22.08 14.99
N PRO A 120 9.50 21.86 14.93
CA PRO A 120 10.09 20.61 15.41
C PRO A 120 9.72 20.24 16.85
N ASP A 121 9.62 21.24 17.74
CA ASP A 121 9.30 21.05 19.16
C ASP A 121 7.88 20.47 19.38
N ASP A 122 6.92 20.80 18.51
CA ASP A 122 5.54 20.30 18.58
C ASP A 122 5.49 18.76 18.43
N PHE A 123 6.48 18.22 17.70
CA PHE A 123 6.64 16.80 17.37
C PHE A 123 7.73 16.10 18.20
N ALA A 124 8.17 16.70 19.31
CA ALA A 124 9.14 16.09 20.22
C ALA A 124 8.50 14.95 21.04
N PHE A 125 8.31 13.78 20.40
CA PHE A 125 7.85 12.56 21.04
C PHE A 125 9.05 11.72 21.54
N PRO A 126 8.96 11.09 22.72
CA PRO A 126 10.05 10.25 23.24
C PRO A 126 10.43 9.12 22.27
N GLY A 127 11.73 8.97 22.02
CA GLY A 127 12.30 7.89 21.20
C GLY A 127 12.28 8.12 19.69
N LEU A 128 11.85 9.30 19.23
CA LEU A 128 11.93 9.71 17.83
C LEU A 128 13.21 10.54 17.56
N ALA A 129 13.66 10.53 16.31
CA ALA A 129 14.76 11.39 15.88
C ALA A 129 14.30 12.85 15.72
N ALA A 130 15.23 13.81 15.83
CA ALA A 130 14.92 15.23 15.70
C ALA A 130 14.35 15.61 14.32
N SER A 131 14.64 14.82 13.27
CA SER A 131 14.09 14.98 11.92
C SER A 131 12.67 14.44 11.74
N ALA A 132 12.14 13.68 12.72
CA ALA A 132 10.90 12.93 12.55
C ALA A 132 9.68 13.83 12.33
N TYR A 133 9.73 15.09 12.79
CA TYR A 133 8.64 16.05 12.65
C TYR A 133 8.17 16.21 11.20
N HIS A 134 9.08 16.14 10.22
CA HIS A 134 8.72 16.27 8.80
C HIS A 134 7.79 15.14 8.36
N THR A 135 8.21 13.90 8.61
CA THR A 135 7.42 12.71 8.29
C THR A 135 6.09 12.71 9.03
N LEU A 136 6.07 13.06 10.32
CA LEU A 136 4.83 13.11 11.11
C LEU A 136 3.85 14.16 10.59
N TYR A 137 4.36 15.35 10.25
CA TYR A 137 3.55 16.43 9.69
C TYR A 137 2.96 16.04 8.34
N GLU A 138 3.77 15.52 7.42
CA GLU A 138 3.31 15.12 6.07
C GLU A 138 2.28 13.98 6.14
N GLN A 139 2.54 12.96 6.96
CA GLN A 139 1.58 11.86 7.16
C GLN A 139 0.30 12.34 7.84
N GLY A 140 0.40 13.26 8.80
CA GLY A 140 -0.75 13.88 9.46
C GLY A 140 -1.58 14.75 8.52
N LYS A 141 -0.95 15.54 7.65
CA LYS A 141 -1.66 16.32 6.61
C LYS A 141 -2.33 15.41 5.58
N ARG A 142 -1.75 14.24 5.30
CA ARG A 142 -2.32 13.26 4.36
C ARG A 142 -3.54 12.55 4.93
N GLY A 143 -3.41 11.94 6.12
CA GLY A 143 -4.41 11.02 6.63
C GLY A 143 -4.97 11.37 8.01
N GLY A 144 -4.69 12.58 8.49
CA GLY A 144 -5.22 13.13 9.74
C GLY A 144 -4.43 12.74 10.99
N PRO A 145 -4.90 13.17 12.18
CA PRO A 145 -4.24 12.94 13.46
C PRO A 145 -3.88 11.48 13.75
N ILE A 146 -4.77 10.55 13.41
CA ILE A 146 -4.54 9.11 13.62
C ILE A 146 -3.33 8.60 12.83
N MET A 147 -3.04 9.21 11.69
CA MET A 147 -1.93 8.79 10.86
C MET A 147 -0.58 9.24 11.41
N ALA A 148 -0.51 10.44 11.98
CA ALA A 148 0.66 10.88 12.72
C ALA A 148 0.86 10.02 13.98
N LEU A 149 -0.21 9.70 14.71
CA LEU A 149 -0.16 8.79 15.86
C LEU A 149 0.36 7.40 15.48
N LEU A 150 -0.15 6.81 14.40
CA LEU A 150 0.32 5.52 13.88
C LEU A 150 1.85 5.51 13.71
N ARG A 151 2.42 6.57 13.12
CA ARG A 151 3.88 6.68 12.91
C ARG A 151 4.65 6.79 14.21
N VAL A 152 4.13 7.52 15.20
CA VAL A 152 4.73 7.56 16.54
C VAL A 152 4.76 6.17 17.16
N LEU A 153 3.65 5.43 17.11
CA LEU A 153 3.58 4.09 17.71
C LEU A 153 4.47 3.08 17.00
N GLN A 154 4.56 3.13 15.66
CA GLN A 154 5.50 2.31 14.88
C GLN A 154 6.94 2.63 15.26
N ALA A 155 7.28 3.91 15.35
CA ALA A 155 8.59 4.38 15.78
C ALA A 155 8.93 3.93 17.21
N GLN A 156 7.98 3.99 18.15
CA GLN A 156 8.24 3.68 19.56
C GLN A 156 8.30 2.17 19.83
N SER A 157 7.39 1.38 19.29
CA SER A 157 7.46 -0.10 19.42
C SER A 157 8.52 -0.75 18.54
N LYS A 158 9.04 0.00 17.57
CA LYS A 158 9.87 -0.52 16.49
C LYS A 158 9.14 -1.66 15.76
N SER A 159 7.81 -1.55 15.58
CA SER A 159 6.98 -2.56 14.93
C SER A 159 6.27 -1.96 13.71
N ILE A 160 6.14 -2.76 12.66
CA ILE A 160 5.42 -2.35 11.43
C ILE A 160 3.92 -2.54 11.61
N ARG A 161 3.52 -3.72 12.09
CA ARG A 161 2.12 -4.09 12.31
C ARG A 161 1.77 -3.91 13.78
N ILE A 162 0.82 -3.03 14.04
CA ILE A 162 0.34 -2.72 15.40
C ILE A 162 -1.17 -2.95 15.45
N VAL A 163 -1.64 -3.57 16.52
CA VAL A 163 -3.05 -3.60 16.88
C VAL A 163 -3.23 -2.70 18.11
N LEU A 164 -3.69 -1.48 17.89
CA LEU A 164 -3.97 -0.53 18.97
C LEU A 164 -5.39 -0.76 19.49
N VAL A 165 -5.49 -1.31 20.69
CA VAL A 165 -6.76 -1.54 21.39
C VAL A 165 -7.10 -0.30 22.22
N VAL A 166 -8.28 0.28 22.00
CA VAL A 166 -8.80 1.38 22.82
C VAL A 166 -9.87 0.85 23.75
N GLY A 167 -9.70 1.06 25.05
CA GLY A 167 -10.63 0.60 26.08
C GLY A 167 -9.99 0.60 27.46
N ASP A 168 -10.81 0.57 28.50
CA ASP A 168 -10.36 0.46 29.90
C ASP A 168 -10.41 -1.02 30.33
N ASP A 169 -11.56 -1.47 30.86
CA ASP A 169 -11.74 -2.86 31.27
C ASP A 169 -12.16 -3.79 30.14
N THR A 170 -12.79 -3.25 29.10
CA THR A 170 -13.24 -3.97 27.92
C THR A 170 -12.79 -3.23 26.65
N PRO A 171 -12.52 -3.94 25.55
CA PRO A 171 -12.15 -3.30 24.30
C PRO A 171 -13.37 -2.58 23.70
N LEU A 172 -13.19 -1.32 23.30
CA LEU A 172 -14.21 -0.55 22.56
C LEU A 172 -13.97 -0.64 21.06
N VAL A 173 -12.70 -0.60 20.65
CA VAL A 173 -12.28 -0.67 19.25
C VAL A 173 -10.82 -1.14 19.18
N ALA A 174 -10.46 -1.81 18.09
CA ALA A 174 -9.07 -2.05 17.73
C ALA A 174 -8.76 -1.41 16.38
N TYR A 175 -7.68 -0.64 16.30
CA TYR A 175 -7.13 -0.11 15.06
C TYR A 175 -5.97 -0.96 14.58
N HIS A 176 -5.99 -1.31 13.30
CA HIS A 176 -4.98 -2.17 12.66
C HIS A 176 -4.04 -1.32 11.84
N PHE A 177 -2.88 -1.04 12.40
CA PHE A 177 -1.88 -0.16 11.81
C PHE A 177 -0.88 -0.96 10.98
N ASP A 178 -0.64 -0.51 9.75
CA ASP A 178 0.41 -1.04 8.87
C ASP A 178 1.32 0.07 8.31
N LEU A 179 2.28 -0.32 7.47
CA LEU A 179 3.26 0.61 6.94
C LEU A 179 2.72 1.58 5.89
N VAL A 180 1.79 1.16 5.04
CA VAL A 180 1.30 1.98 3.91
C VAL A 180 0.37 3.09 4.37
N GLY A 181 -0.08 3.01 5.62
CA GLY A 181 -0.91 3.99 6.28
C GLY A 181 -2.35 3.52 6.49
N SER A 182 -2.54 2.21 6.56
CA SER A 182 -3.81 1.58 6.86
C SER A 182 -4.10 1.67 8.36
N TYR A 183 -5.36 1.94 8.69
CA TYR A 183 -5.91 1.93 10.04
C TYR A 183 -7.37 1.41 10.10
N PRO A 184 -7.72 0.28 9.46
CA PRO A 184 -9.04 -0.31 9.61
C PRO A 184 -9.37 -0.59 11.07
N ARG A 185 -10.67 -0.61 11.36
CA ARG A 185 -11.20 -0.80 12.71
C ARG A 185 -11.92 -2.13 12.88
N SER A 186 -11.74 -2.76 14.03
CA SER A 186 -12.60 -3.82 14.56
C SER A 186 -13.45 -3.24 15.69
N ASP A 187 -14.78 -3.33 15.58
CA ASP A 187 -15.74 -2.81 16.55
C ASP A 187 -15.83 -3.75 17.76
N GLY A 188 -15.67 -3.21 18.98
CA GLY A 188 -15.71 -3.96 20.24
C GLY A 188 -17.11 -4.19 20.83
N SER A 189 -18.17 -3.74 20.16
CA SER A 189 -19.56 -3.89 20.65
C SER A 189 -20.07 -5.33 20.67
N ASP A 190 -19.49 -6.21 19.85
CA ASP A 190 -19.76 -7.65 19.88
C ASP A 190 -18.45 -8.42 20.01
N THR A 191 -18.31 -9.16 21.12
CA THR A 191 -17.06 -9.82 21.53
C THR A 191 -16.58 -10.83 20.50
N ASP A 192 -17.45 -11.73 20.06
CA ASP A 192 -17.07 -12.77 19.08
C ASP A 192 -16.69 -12.14 17.74
N THR A 193 -17.42 -11.11 17.34
CA THR A 193 -17.14 -10.34 16.13
C THR A 193 -15.79 -9.66 16.18
N PHE A 194 -15.49 -9.02 17.30
CA PHE A 194 -14.26 -8.28 17.54
C PHE A 194 -13.04 -9.17 17.37
N TYR A 195 -12.99 -10.31 18.08
CA TYR A 195 -11.87 -11.24 17.99
C TYR A 195 -11.75 -11.88 16.62
N THR A 196 -12.87 -12.31 16.03
CA THR A 196 -12.89 -12.93 14.70
C THR A 196 -12.35 -11.97 13.63
N ASP A 197 -12.75 -10.70 13.67
CA ASP A 197 -12.27 -9.69 12.72
C ASP A 197 -10.76 -9.44 12.88
N ILE A 198 -10.25 -9.37 14.12
CA ILE A 198 -8.81 -9.22 14.38
C ILE A 198 -8.03 -10.42 13.83
N VAL A 199 -8.43 -11.64 14.18
CA VAL A 199 -7.76 -12.87 13.72
C VAL A 199 -7.73 -12.92 12.20
N ARG A 200 -8.86 -12.68 11.53
CA ARG A 200 -8.95 -12.73 10.06
C ARG A 200 -8.08 -11.70 9.37
N ARG A 201 -7.96 -10.48 9.92
CA ARG A 201 -7.03 -9.45 9.40
C ARG A 201 -5.58 -9.89 9.53
N MET A 202 -5.22 -10.44 10.68
CA MET A 202 -3.87 -10.93 10.93
C MET A 202 -3.48 -12.08 10.01
N VAL A 203 -4.38 -13.05 9.87
CA VAL A 203 -4.22 -14.21 8.99
C VAL A 203 -4.13 -13.76 7.53
N THR A 204 -5.02 -12.87 7.08
CA THR A 204 -4.97 -12.30 5.72
C THR A 204 -3.59 -11.72 5.43
N ALA A 205 -3.05 -10.92 6.35
CA ALA A 205 -1.77 -10.25 6.14
C ALA A 205 -0.55 -11.21 6.18
N VAL A 206 -0.72 -12.44 6.68
CA VAL A 206 0.35 -13.46 6.80
C VAL A 206 0.27 -14.48 5.67
N CYS A 207 -0.93 -14.72 5.13
CA CYS A 207 -1.15 -15.61 4.01
C CYS A 207 -0.75 -14.99 2.65
N THR A 208 -0.24 -13.77 2.64
CA THR A 208 0.35 -13.12 1.45
C THR A 208 1.88 -13.24 1.44
N HIS A 209 2.50 -13.12 0.27
CA HIS A 209 3.96 -13.03 0.12
C HIS A 209 4.40 -11.91 -0.84
N GLU A 210 5.57 -11.33 -0.54
CA GLU A 210 6.17 -10.29 -1.38
C GLU A 210 6.64 -10.86 -2.72
N ILE A 211 6.39 -10.12 -3.80
CA ILE A 211 6.75 -10.50 -5.19
C ILE A 211 7.73 -9.48 -5.79
N THR A 212 8.79 -9.19 -5.04
CA THR A 212 9.81 -8.18 -5.36
C THR A 212 11.12 -8.75 -5.89
N GLN A 213 11.20 -10.07 -6.13
CA GLN A 213 12.41 -10.78 -6.57
C GLN A 213 12.64 -10.62 -8.08
N HIS A 214 12.84 -9.39 -8.54
CA HIS A 214 13.00 -9.07 -9.95
C HIS A 214 14.25 -9.74 -10.56
N GLU A 215 14.16 -10.16 -11.82
CA GLU A 215 15.27 -10.79 -12.55
C GLU A 215 15.67 -10.00 -13.80
N VAL A 216 16.98 -9.87 -14.03
CA VAL A 216 17.51 -9.27 -15.26
C VAL A 216 17.61 -10.35 -16.33
N ILE A 217 17.07 -10.09 -17.53
CA ILE A 217 17.11 -11.03 -18.65
C ILE A 217 17.56 -10.35 -19.95
N GLY A 218 18.07 -11.18 -20.87
CA GLY A 218 18.46 -10.76 -22.22
C GLY A 218 19.62 -9.77 -22.26
N ASP A 219 19.97 -9.35 -23.49
CA ASP A 219 21.00 -8.33 -23.69
C ASP A 219 20.49 -6.94 -23.28
N PRO A 220 21.39 -6.06 -22.78
CA PRO A 220 21.05 -4.67 -22.54
C PRO A 220 20.47 -3.98 -23.79
N ILE A 221 19.55 -3.05 -23.57
CA ILE A 221 19.02 -2.16 -24.60
C ILE A 221 20.15 -1.19 -24.97
N PRO A 222 20.54 -1.12 -26.27
CA PRO A 222 21.59 -0.21 -26.70
C PRO A 222 21.25 1.24 -26.38
N ARG A 223 22.23 2.04 -25.97
CA ARG A 223 22.00 3.44 -25.58
C ARG A 223 21.34 4.25 -26.70
N VAL A 224 21.79 4.03 -27.93
CA VAL A 224 21.25 4.68 -29.14
C VAL A 224 19.77 4.32 -29.37
N ALA A 225 19.35 3.09 -29.05
CA ALA A 225 17.95 2.70 -29.14
C ALA A 225 17.13 3.40 -28.04
N TRP A 226 17.62 3.38 -26.80
CA TRP A 226 16.98 4.07 -25.67
C TRP A 226 16.75 5.57 -25.92
N ASP A 227 17.75 6.28 -26.43
CA ASP A 227 17.67 7.73 -26.65
C ASP A 227 16.65 8.14 -27.73
N ARG A 228 16.24 7.21 -28.60
CA ARG A 228 15.21 7.42 -29.63
C ARG A 228 13.80 7.23 -29.12
N LEU A 229 13.62 6.54 -27.99
CA LEU A 229 12.30 6.26 -27.44
C LEU A 229 11.60 7.51 -26.95
N ASN A 230 10.29 7.57 -27.15
CA ASN A 230 9.45 8.64 -26.64
C ASN A 230 9.05 8.43 -25.18
N ALA A 231 8.88 7.17 -24.75
CA ALA A 231 8.39 6.85 -23.42
C ALA A 231 9.22 7.46 -22.27
N PRO A 232 10.57 7.45 -22.27
CA PRO A 232 11.34 8.05 -21.17
C PRO A 232 11.08 9.54 -20.98
N LYS A 233 11.06 10.32 -22.08
CA LYS A 233 10.78 11.77 -22.04
C LYS A 233 9.33 12.05 -21.61
N ALA A 234 8.40 11.25 -22.10
CA ALA A 234 7.00 11.34 -21.70
C ALA A 234 6.80 11.06 -20.20
N MET A 235 7.47 10.05 -19.66
CA MET A 235 7.44 9.72 -18.24
C MET A 235 7.94 10.88 -17.37
N GLN A 236 9.02 11.56 -17.78
CA GLN A 236 9.50 12.77 -17.08
C GLN A 236 8.51 13.94 -17.15
N ALA A 237 7.80 14.10 -18.27
CA ALA A 237 6.75 15.11 -18.39
C ALA A 237 5.54 14.77 -17.50
N ALA A 238 5.10 13.51 -17.51
CA ALA A 238 4.03 12.99 -16.66
C ALA A 238 4.33 13.18 -15.18
N ALA A 239 5.56 12.88 -14.76
CA ALA A 239 6.06 13.13 -13.41
C ALA A 239 5.79 14.57 -12.95
N ARG A 240 6.19 15.56 -13.77
CA ARG A 240 5.97 16.97 -13.46
C ARG A 240 4.50 17.35 -13.44
N GLN A 241 3.70 16.87 -14.40
CA GLN A 241 2.28 17.18 -14.46
C GLN A 241 1.51 16.61 -13.26
N LEU A 242 1.78 15.36 -12.90
CA LEU A 242 1.15 14.71 -11.74
C LEU A 242 1.66 15.31 -10.42
N GLY A 243 2.95 15.68 -10.34
CA GLY A 243 3.53 16.37 -9.20
C GLY A 243 2.92 17.75 -8.96
N GLN A 244 2.72 18.55 -10.02
CA GLN A 244 2.05 19.87 -9.94
C GLN A 244 0.61 19.79 -9.42
N ARG A 245 -0.04 18.64 -9.57
CA ARG A 245 -1.41 18.37 -9.09
C ARG A 245 -1.43 17.69 -7.72
N GLY A 246 -0.28 17.57 -7.06
CA GLY A 246 -0.15 16.96 -5.74
C GLY A 246 -0.49 15.47 -5.72
N PHE A 247 -0.40 14.76 -6.85
CA PHE A 247 -0.75 13.33 -6.89
C PHE A 247 0.21 12.50 -6.03
N PHE A 248 1.52 12.72 -6.18
CA PHE A 248 2.51 11.98 -5.43
C PHE A 248 2.54 12.42 -3.96
N THR A 249 2.81 11.46 -3.08
CA THR A 249 3.06 11.71 -1.66
C THR A 249 4.56 11.71 -1.43
N GLU A 250 5.00 12.47 -0.44
CA GLU A 250 6.40 12.42 -0.03
C GLU A 250 6.79 11.05 0.53
N MET A 251 8.04 10.67 0.25
CA MET A 251 8.67 9.48 0.79
C MET A 251 8.78 9.48 2.30
N ILE A 252 8.18 8.47 2.94
CA ILE A 252 8.44 8.19 4.33
C ILE A 252 9.82 7.56 4.46
N ARG A 253 10.71 8.25 5.18
CA ARG A 253 12.02 7.71 5.54
C ARG A 253 11.99 7.29 6.98
N ILE A 254 11.98 5.99 7.19
CA ILE A 254 11.83 5.45 8.54
C ILE A 254 13.10 5.66 9.36
N ALA A 255 14.25 5.76 8.69
CA ALA A 255 15.49 6.24 9.30
C ALA A 255 15.36 7.68 9.84
N GLU A 256 14.47 8.50 9.29
CA GLU A 256 14.18 9.85 9.80
C GLU A 256 13.20 9.84 10.97
N LEU A 257 12.43 8.75 11.16
CA LEU A 257 11.58 8.55 12.34
C LEU A 257 12.38 8.07 13.55
N VAL A 258 13.35 7.17 13.33
CA VAL A 258 14.09 6.50 14.42
C VAL A 258 15.56 6.26 14.06
N SER A 259 16.46 6.59 14.98
CA SER A 259 17.90 6.32 14.84
C SER A 259 18.25 4.87 15.24
N VAL A 260 17.90 3.89 14.40
CA VAL A 260 18.24 2.47 14.63
C VAL A 260 18.95 1.87 13.42
N PRO A 261 20.19 1.37 13.57
CA PRO A 261 21.02 0.89 12.46
C PRO A 261 20.43 -0.24 11.59
N ALA A 262 19.45 -1.00 12.08
CA ALA A 262 18.89 -2.18 11.41
C ALA A 262 17.47 -1.97 10.85
N ILE A 263 16.88 -0.78 11.02
CA ILE A 263 15.48 -0.51 10.64
C ILE A 263 15.32 -0.24 9.14
N ALA A 264 16.33 0.34 8.49
CA ALA A 264 16.21 0.76 7.09
C ALA A 264 15.82 -0.41 6.18
N ASP A 265 16.58 -1.50 6.17
CA ASP A 265 16.39 -2.59 5.21
C ASP A 265 15.10 -3.42 5.43
N THR A 266 14.72 -3.64 6.70
CA THR A 266 13.53 -4.44 7.04
C THR A 266 12.23 -3.71 6.71
N VAL A 267 12.27 -2.37 6.69
CA VAL A 267 11.07 -1.56 6.51
C VAL A 267 11.02 -0.88 5.14
N SER A 268 12.15 -0.60 4.50
CA SER A 268 12.21 -0.06 3.12
C SER A 268 11.71 -1.05 2.06
N SER A 269 11.75 -2.36 2.33
CA SER A 269 11.19 -3.37 1.41
C SER A 269 9.66 -3.37 1.39
N GLN A 270 9.02 -2.83 2.43
CA GLN A 270 7.57 -2.93 2.65
C GLN A 270 6.82 -1.62 2.35
N TYR A 271 7.52 -0.58 1.92
CA TYR A 271 6.91 0.71 1.60
C TYR A 271 7.18 1.09 0.14
N SER A 272 6.09 1.25 -0.62
CA SER A 272 6.07 1.97 -1.90
C SER A 272 5.52 3.38 -1.64
N GLU A 273 5.67 4.32 -2.57
CA GLU A 273 4.95 5.61 -2.57
C GLU A 273 4.03 5.69 -3.78
N GLY A 274 3.47 4.53 -4.14
CA GLY A 274 2.97 4.25 -5.47
C GLY A 274 4.07 4.10 -6.52
N CYS A 275 3.69 4.05 -7.79
CA CYS A 275 4.61 4.00 -8.92
C CYS A 275 3.83 4.27 -10.20
N PHE A 276 4.52 4.54 -11.30
CA PHE A 276 3.84 4.66 -12.57
C PHE A 276 4.67 4.10 -13.71
N ALA A 277 3.98 3.63 -14.73
CA ALA A 277 4.56 3.00 -15.90
C ALA A 277 3.76 3.28 -17.16
N THR A 278 4.45 3.37 -18.30
CA THR A 278 3.81 3.45 -19.62
C THR A 278 4.39 2.41 -20.55
N TRP A 279 3.55 1.88 -21.45
CA TRP A 279 3.97 0.94 -22.48
C TRP A 279 4.70 1.66 -23.61
N ASP A 280 5.92 1.22 -23.88
CA ASP A 280 6.67 1.61 -25.07
C ASP A 280 6.45 0.58 -26.18
N ALA A 281 5.84 1.03 -27.28
CA ALA A 281 5.45 0.16 -28.38
C ALA A 281 6.63 -0.34 -29.22
N GLU A 282 7.74 0.40 -29.27
CA GLU A 282 8.95 -0.01 -30.00
C GLU A 282 9.72 -1.07 -29.21
N LEU A 283 9.81 -0.92 -27.89
CA LEU A 283 10.41 -1.93 -27.01
C LEU A 283 9.51 -3.15 -26.76
N GLY A 284 8.19 -2.98 -26.86
CA GLY A 284 7.22 -3.99 -26.41
C GLY A 284 7.32 -4.25 -24.90
N ALA A 285 7.51 -3.18 -24.12
CA ALA A 285 7.83 -3.25 -22.69
C ALA A 285 7.22 -2.08 -21.92
N LEU A 286 7.10 -2.21 -20.60
CA LEU A 286 6.79 -1.09 -19.72
C LEU A 286 8.07 -0.32 -19.36
N VAL A 287 8.02 1.00 -19.52
CA VAL A 287 8.97 1.93 -18.90
C VAL A 287 8.34 2.41 -17.59
N ALA A 288 8.96 2.08 -16.47
CA ALA A 288 8.39 2.27 -15.14
C ALA A 288 9.35 2.97 -14.20
N THR A 289 8.83 3.67 -13.20
CA THR A 289 9.65 4.24 -12.12
C THR A 289 10.36 3.16 -11.31
N ILE A 290 11.59 3.44 -10.90
CA ILE A 290 12.39 2.58 -10.00
C ILE A 290 11.82 2.53 -8.58
N THR A 291 12.27 1.57 -7.79
CA THR A 291 11.98 1.54 -6.36
C THR A 291 12.70 2.68 -5.62
N GLY A 292 12.01 3.26 -4.64
CA GLY A 292 12.57 4.23 -3.71
C GLY A 292 13.48 3.63 -2.64
N SER A 293 13.53 2.29 -2.52
CA SER A 293 14.27 1.61 -1.45
C SER A 293 15.79 1.76 -1.55
N ALA A 294 16.33 1.89 -2.77
CA ALA A 294 17.77 2.06 -2.99
C ALA A 294 18.23 3.52 -2.84
N ARG A 295 17.38 4.46 -3.28
CA ARG A 295 17.57 5.89 -3.08
C ARG A 295 16.22 6.61 -3.14
N PRO A 296 16.06 7.73 -2.42
CA PRO A 296 14.89 8.57 -2.57
C PRO A 296 14.69 9.03 -4.02
N VAL A 297 13.44 8.97 -4.48
CA VAL A 297 13.03 9.42 -5.82
C VAL A 297 11.98 10.50 -5.64
N ASP A 298 12.28 11.72 -6.08
CA ASP A 298 11.25 12.76 -6.24
C ASP A 298 10.42 12.42 -7.49
N LYS A 299 9.24 11.82 -7.26
CA LYS A 299 8.33 11.42 -8.36
C LYS A 299 7.75 12.59 -9.12
N GLY A 300 7.76 13.80 -8.55
CA GLY A 300 7.40 15.02 -9.26
C GLY A 300 8.47 15.46 -10.27
N ASN A 301 9.69 14.93 -10.16
CA ASN A 301 10.83 15.37 -10.93
C ASN A 301 11.81 14.24 -11.25
N ILE A 302 11.30 13.14 -11.83
CA ILE A 302 12.14 12.01 -12.23
C ILE A 302 13.07 12.36 -13.41
N THR A 303 14.21 11.67 -13.46
CA THR A 303 15.16 11.64 -14.56
C THR A 303 15.10 10.31 -15.32
N GLU A 304 15.93 10.13 -16.34
CA GLU A 304 16.00 8.82 -16.99
C GLU A 304 16.54 7.73 -16.05
N ASP A 305 17.47 8.04 -15.15
CA ASP A 305 18.04 7.06 -14.21
C ASP A 305 17.04 6.60 -13.14
N ASP A 306 15.88 7.25 -13.06
CA ASP A 306 14.74 6.85 -12.25
C ASP A 306 13.77 5.91 -13.00
N LEU A 307 14.15 5.44 -14.20
CA LEU A 307 13.33 4.56 -15.04
C LEU A 307 13.98 3.19 -15.29
N ALA A 308 13.19 2.13 -15.09
CA ALA A 308 13.49 0.75 -15.39
C ALA A 308 12.61 0.22 -16.55
N VAL A 309 13.08 -0.82 -17.24
CA VAL A 309 12.35 -1.47 -18.33
C VAL A 309 11.88 -2.84 -17.88
N ILE A 310 10.57 -3.02 -17.77
CA ILE A 310 9.92 -4.28 -17.41
C ILE A 310 9.40 -4.94 -18.68
N VAL A 311 9.88 -6.15 -18.96
CA VAL A 311 9.55 -6.92 -20.18
C VAL A 311 8.65 -8.12 -19.92
N GLY A 312 8.30 -8.37 -18.65
CA GLY A 312 7.46 -9.50 -18.27
C GLY A 312 7.38 -9.70 -16.77
N VAL A 313 6.68 -10.77 -16.40
CA VAL A 313 6.68 -11.32 -15.04
C VAL A 313 7.47 -12.63 -15.07
N ARG A 314 8.18 -12.93 -13.98
CA ARG A 314 8.86 -14.21 -13.81
C ARG A 314 7.87 -15.38 -13.92
N PRO A 315 8.30 -16.55 -14.39
CA PRO A 315 7.41 -17.71 -14.49
C PRO A 315 6.91 -18.21 -13.13
N ASP A 316 7.69 -17.99 -12.07
CA ASP A 316 7.32 -18.30 -10.68
C ASP A 316 6.45 -17.21 -10.01
N GLY A 317 6.18 -16.11 -10.70
CA GLY A 317 5.40 -14.98 -10.18
C GLY A 317 6.12 -14.13 -9.11
N GLN A 318 7.34 -14.46 -8.72
CA GLN A 318 8.03 -13.85 -7.58
C GLN A 318 8.59 -12.44 -7.87
N GLY A 319 8.46 -11.94 -9.10
CA GLY A 319 8.99 -10.65 -9.50
C GLY A 319 8.84 -10.34 -10.99
N ALA A 320 9.19 -9.12 -11.37
CA ALA A 320 9.25 -8.69 -12.76
C ALA A 320 10.53 -9.17 -13.47
N ARG A 321 10.44 -9.36 -14.78
CA ARG A 321 11.57 -9.52 -15.70
C ARG A 321 11.96 -8.16 -16.24
N VAL A 322 13.23 -7.81 -16.13
CA VAL A 322 13.73 -6.50 -16.54
C VAL A 322 14.87 -6.62 -17.56
N ARG A 323 14.97 -5.61 -18.44
CA ARG A 323 16.14 -5.42 -19.31
C ARG A 323 16.91 -4.20 -18.83
N ARG A 324 18.24 -4.32 -18.82
CA ARG A 324 19.12 -3.17 -18.55
C ARG A 324 19.21 -2.28 -19.78
N VAL A 325 19.59 -1.04 -19.58
CA VAL A 325 19.94 -0.08 -20.63
C VAL A 325 21.42 0.25 -20.51
N GLU A 326 22.13 0.25 -21.63
CA GLU A 326 23.55 0.59 -21.65
C GLU A 326 23.81 2.00 -21.12
N GLY A 327 24.81 2.14 -20.25
CA GLY A 327 25.23 3.42 -19.70
C GLY A 327 24.32 4.02 -18.62
N LYS A 328 23.24 3.35 -18.21
CA LYS A 328 22.39 3.79 -17.09
C LYS A 328 22.77 3.13 -15.75
N ALA A 329 22.35 3.74 -14.64
CA ALA A 329 22.52 3.16 -13.31
C ALA A 329 21.79 1.82 -13.13
N ASN A 330 20.68 1.61 -13.86
CA ASN A 330 19.90 0.37 -13.89
C ASN A 330 19.42 -0.10 -12.49
N HIS A 331 18.88 0.82 -11.70
CA HIS A 331 18.22 0.47 -10.45
C HIS A 331 17.00 -0.44 -10.68
N SER A 332 16.66 -1.23 -9.67
CA SER A 332 15.49 -2.12 -9.71
C SER A 332 14.19 -1.33 -9.93
N PRO A 333 13.20 -1.88 -10.66
CA PRO A 333 11.89 -1.25 -10.79
C PRO A 333 11.18 -1.16 -9.43
N SER A 334 10.05 -0.45 -9.38
CA SER A 334 9.16 -0.44 -8.21
C SER A 334 8.87 -1.84 -7.68
N SER A 335 8.68 -1.98 -6.36
CA SER A 335 8.22 -3.21 -5.72
C SER A 335 6.86 -3.68 -6.26
N GLU A 336 6.07 -2.77 -6.83
CA GLU A 336 4.78 -2.99 -7.47
C GLU A 336 4.89 -3.23 -8.99
N ALA A 337 6.08 -3.55 -9.50
CA ALA A 337 6.29 -3.83 -10.93
C ALA A 337 5.43 -4.99 -11.46
N VAL A 338 5.14 -5.99 -10.62
CA VAL A 338 4.41 -7.18 -11.06
C VAL A 338 2.93 -6.87 -11.30
N GLU A 339 2.27 -6.11 -10.44
CA GLU A 339 0.87 -5.71 -10.67
C GLU A 339 0.74 -4.87 -11.93
N MET A 340 1.70 -3.98 -12.18
CA MET A 340 1.76 -3.16 -13.40
C MET A 340 1.82 -4.06 -14.63
N MET A 341 2.73 -5.03 -14.68
CA MET A 341 2.89 -5.89 -15.85
C MET A 341 1.81 -6.96 -16.00
N SER A 342 1.39 -7.58 -14.90
CA SER A 342 0.45 -8.72 -14.92
C SER A 342 -0.98 -8.31 -15.30
N MET A 343 -1.37 -7.06 -15.03
CA MET A 343 -2.68 -6.52 -15.41
C MET A 343 -2.99 -6.74 -16.90
N ASP A 344 -1.99 -6.58 -17.79
CA ASP A 344 -2.19 -6.70 -19.23
C ASP A 344 -2.49 -8.14 -19.67
N GLY A 345 -2.10 -9.14 -18.87
CA GLY A 345 -2.19 -10.56 -19.24
C GLY A 345 -3.62 -11.08 -19.43
N ARG A 346 -4.62 -10.38 -18.89
CA ARG A 346 -6.06 -10.71 -19.04
C ARG A 346 -6.82 -9.74 -19.93
N LEU A 347 -6.17 -8.68 -20.39
CA LEU A 347 -6.79 -7.65 -21.22
C LEU A 347 -6.54 -7.92 -22.70
N LEU A 348 -7.37 -7.32 -23.54
CA LEU A 348 -7.20 -7.38 -24.98
C LEU A 348 -5.95 -6.61 -25.40
N LYS A 349 -5.42 -7.02 -26.56
CA LYS A 349 -4.42 -6.24 -27.29
C LYS A 349 -5.09 -5.51 -28.46
N ILE A 350 -4.57 -4.34 -28.78
CA ILE A 350 -4.98 -3.53 -29.93
C ILE A 350 -3.81 -3.37 -30.90
N ASN A 351 -4.11 -3.06 -32.16
CA ASN A 351 -3.10 -2.73 -33.15
C ASN A 351 -2.99 -1.21 -33.26
N LEU A 352 -1.78 -0.68 -33.09
CA LEU A 352 -1.47 0.73 -33.37
C LEU A 352 -1.24 0.91 -34.87
N GLY A 353 -1.90 1.92 -35.45
CA GLY A 353 -1.72 2.32 -36.84
C GLY A 353 -0.60 3.35 -37.04
N SER A 354 -0.45 3.83 -38.28
CA SER A 354 0.60 4.75 -38.69
C SER A 354 0.53 6.11 -37.98
N GLU A 355 -0.63 6.50 -37.43
CA GLU A 355 -0.79 7.72 -36.66
C GLU A 355 0.06 7.75 -35.37
N TRP A 356 0.53 6.59 -34.92
CA TRP A 356 1.39 6.45 -33.74
C TRP A 356 2.88 6.44 -34.09
N GLY A 357 3.23 6.51 -35.38
CA GLY A 357 4.61 6.38 -35.86
C GLY A 357 5.20 4.97 -35.71
N VAL A 358 4.41 4.01 -35.24
CA VAL A 358 4.80 2.62 -35.03
C VAL A 358 3.61 1.68 -35.28
N GLY A 359 3.83 0.64 -36.09
CA GLY A 359 2.87 -0.44 -36.30
C GLY A 359 3.15 -1.58 -35.33
N ALA A 360 2.45 -1.62 -34.20
CA ALA A 360 2.68 -2.62 -33.15
C ALA A 360 1.37 -3.11 -32.54
N GLN A 361 1.38 -4.37 -32.08
CA GLN A 361 0.32 -4.90 -31.23
C GLN A 361 0.68 -4.65 -29.76
N VAL A 362 -0.17 -3.91 -29.05
CA VAL A 362 0.07 -3.44 -27.68
C VAL A 362 -1.11 -3.78 -26.76
N PRO A 363 -0.94 -3.82 -25.43
CA PRO A 363 -2.07 -3.89 -24.51
C PRO A 363 -3.03 -2.70 -24.71
N VAL A 364 -4.33 -2.90 -24.46
CA VAL A 364 -5.33 -1.82 -24.50
C VAL A 364 -5.00 -0.69 -23.52
N VAL A 365 -4.37 -1.03 -22.39
CA VAL A 365 -3.86 -0.07 -21.41
C VAL A 365 -2.50 0.44 -21.86
N ARG A 366 -2.37 1.76 -21.95
CA ARG A 366 -1.10 2.43 -22.27
C ARG A 366 -0.31 2.75 -21.02
N SER A 367 -0.93 3.42 -20.05
CA SER A 367 -0.24 3.90 -18.86
C SER A 367 -1.00 3.56 -17.58
N LYS A 368 -0.24 3.39 -16.50
CA LYS A 368 -0.69 2.86 -15.21
C LYS A 368 -0.09 3.70 -14.11
N LEU A 369 -0.95 4.25 -13.25
CA LEU A 369 -0.61 5.17 -12.18
C LEU A 369 -1.11 4.59 -10.86
N HIS A 370 -0.18 4.18 -10.02
CA HIS A 370 -0.45 3.78 -8.65
C HIS A 370 -0.08 4.96 -7.74
N GLY A 371 -1.00 5.39 -6.88
CA GLY A 371 -0.73 6.41 -5.86
C GLY A 371 -1.39 6.13 -4.53
N HIS A 372 -0.79 6.64 -3.45
CA HIS A 372 -1.33 6.56 -2.09
C HIS A 372 -2.36 7.68 -1.84
N ARG A 373 -3.36 7.76 -2.73
CA ARG A 373 -4.42 8.76 -2.74
C ARG A 373 -5.78 8.08 -2.84
N GLY A 374 -6.82 8.73 -2.32
CA GLY A 374 -8.20 8.33 -2.57
C GLY A 374 -8.75 8.95 -3.85
N ILE A 375 -9.90 8.44 -4.29
CA ILE A 375 -10.72 9.06 -5.33
C ILE A 375 -12.03 9.45 -4.64
N ALA A 376 -12.24 10.74 -4.41
CA ALA A 376 -13.43 11.24 -3.73
C ALA A 376 -14.68 11.14 -4.61
N ALA A 377 -14.51 11.33 -5.92
CA ALA A 377 -15.60 11.34 -6.88
C ALA A 377 -15.09 11.09 -8.30
N TYR A 378 -15.99 10.66 -9.19
CA TYR A 378 -15.70 10.55 -10.62
C TYR A 378 -16.95 10.74 -11.50
N ASP A 379 -16.74 11.15 -12.74
CA ASP A 379 -17.77 11.19 -13.77
C ASP A 379 -17.83 9.85 -14.53
N PRO A 380 -18.91 9.06 -14.41
CA PRO A 380 -19.02 7.74 -15.02
C PRO A 380 -19.06 7.77 -16.55
N ARG A 381 -19.20 8.94 -17.18
CA ARG A 381 -19.15 9.08 -18.65
C ARG A 381 -17.72 9.14 -19.19
N TYR A 382 -16.76 9.50 -18.34
CA TYR A 382 -15.35 9.71 -18.74
C TYR A 382 -14.40 8.68 -18.09
N ALA A 383 -14.74 8.21 -16.89
CA ALA A 383 -13.95 7.23 -16.16
C ALA A 383 -14.83 6.07 -15.66
N GLU A 384 -14.22 4.89 -15.53
CA GLU A 384 -14.86 3.71 -14.95
C GLU A 384 -14.22 3.34 -13.61
N TYR A 385 -15.05 3.15 -12.58
CA TYR A 385 -14.63 2.48 -11.35
C TYR A 385 -14.73 0.96 -11.51
N ALA A 386 -13.59 0.27 -11.36
CA ALA A 386 -13.48 -1.18 -11.40
C ALA A 386 -13.34 -1.72 -9.96
N PRO A 387 -14.40 -2.25 -9.34
CA PRO A 387 -14.33 -2.71 -7.96
C PRO A 387 -13.45 -3.95 -7.80
N LEU A 388 -12.69 -4.00 -6.70
CA LEU A 388 -12.04 -5.22 -6.21
C LEU A 388 -13.08 -6.28 -5.82
N ASP A 389 -12.62 -7.51 -5.60
CA ASP A 389 -13.46 -8.56 -5.01
C ASP A 389 -13.80 -8.21 -3.55
N ALA A 390 -14.99 -8.61 -3.09
CA ALA A 390 -15.52 -8.21 -1.78
C ALA A 390 -14.57 -8.41 -0.58
N PRO A 391 -13.77 -9.50 -0.47
CA PRO A 391 -12.84 -9.69 0.64
C PRO A 391 -11.81 -8.56 0.81
N TYR A 392 -11.37 -7.91 -0.28
CA TYR A 392 -10.35 -6.85 -0.22
C TYR A 392 -10.83 -5.59 0.55
N TYR A 393 -12.14 -5.36 0.62
CA TYR A 393 -12.68 -4.24 1.38
C TYR A 393 -12.83 -4.54 2.88
N HIS A 394 -12.90 -5.82 3.25
CA HIS A 394 -13.02 -6.23 4.64
C HIS A 394 -11.66 -6.53 5.26
N TYR A 395 -10.81 -7.22 4.49
CA TYR A 395 -9.49 -7.67 4.88
C TYR A 395 -8.47 -7.17 3.84
N PRO A 396 -8.01 -5.91 3.96
CA PRO A 396 -7.03 -5.33 3.05
C PRO A 396 -5.71 -6.10 3.04
N VAL A 397 -4.99 -5.98 1.93
CA VAL A 397 -3.67 -6.60 1.72
C VAL A 397 -2.59 -5.54 1.61
N SER A 398 -1.35 -5.89 1.94
CA SER A 398 -0.20 -4.99 1.86
C SER A 398 0.34 -4.87 0.43
N CYS A 399 1.12 -3.81 0.19
CA CYS A 399 1.74 -3.54 -1.11
C CYS A 399 2.78 -4.57 -1.52
N ALA A 400 3.02 -4.62 -2.83
CA ALA A 400 4.03 -5.51 -3.43
C ALA A 400 3.83 -7.00 -3.12
N THR A 401 2.60 -7.40 -2.79
CA THR A 401 2.21 -8.78 -2.58
C THR A 401 1.57 -9.38 -3.82
N GLU A 402 1.64 -10.70 -3.94
CA GLU A 402 0.86 -11.46 -4.92
C GLU A 402 -0.64 -11.20 -4.82
N ALA A 403 -1.15 -11.02 -3.60
CA ALA A 403 -2.56 -10.76 -3.38
C ALA A 403 -2.98 -9.38 -3.92
N GLN A 404 -2.18 -8.33 -3.72
CA GLN A 404 -2.46 -7.02 -4.31
C GLN A 404 -2.47 -7.10 -5.84
N ALA A 405 -1.44 -7.72 -6.44
CA ALA A 405 -1.35 -7.89 -7.89
C ALA A 405 -2.55 -8.68 -8.45
N ARG A 406 -2.96 -9.76 -7.77
CA ARG A 406 -4.13 -10.56 -8.14
C ARG A 406 -5.41 -9.72 -8.09
N GLY A 407 -5.64 -8.99 -7.00
CA GLY A 407 -6.83 -8.14 -6.83
C GLY A 407 -6.96 -7.07 -7.91
N ILE A 408 -5.85 -6.37 -8.19
CA ILE A 408 -5.78 -5.35 -9.25
C ILE A 408 -6.05 -5.95 -10.62
N MET A 409 -5.35 -7.04 -10.98
CA MET A 409 -5.54 -7.73 -12.26
C MET A 409 -7.00 -8.18 -12.42
N GLN A 410 -7.61 -8.75 -11.38
CA GLN A 410 -9.00 -9.20 -11.41
C GLN A 410 -9.98 -8.03 -11.60
N ALA A 411 -9.81 -6.93 -10.86
CA ALA A 411 -10.64 -5.74 -10.99
C ALA A 411 -10.61 -5.18 -12.42
N PHE A 412 -9.43 -4.90 -12.97
CA PHE A 412 -9.32 -4.35 -14.32
C PHE A 412 -9.74 -5.33 -15.41
N SER A 413 -9.57 -6.64 -15.21
CA SER A 413 -10.08 -7.64 -16.16
C SER A 413 -11.60 -7.63 -16.33
N ARG A 414 -12.34 -6.98 -15.40
CA ARG A 414 -13.79 -6.81 -15.47
C ARG A 414 -14.23 -5.43 -15.96
N ALA A 415 -13.31 -4.46 -16.05
CA ALA A 415 -13.63 -3.11 -16.47
C ALA A 415 -14.11 -3.10 -17.94
N GLU A 416 -15.32 -2.62 -18.16
CA GLU A 416 -15.97 -2.63 -19.48
C GLU A 416 -15.17 -1.80 -20.49
N CYS A 417 -14.68 -0.62 -20.11
CA CYS A 417 -13.94 0.24 -21.02
C CYS A 417 -12.59 -0.33 -21.47
N LEU A 418 -12.04 -1.30 -20.72
CA LEU A 418 -10.81 -2.02 -21.07
C LEU A 418 -11.10 -3.30 -21.86
N ARG A 419 -12.27 -3.92 -21.66
CA ARG A 419 -12.72 -5.09 -22.44
C ARG A 419 -13.31 -4.71 -23.79
N ASN A 420 -13.79 -3.48 -23.93
CA ASN A 420 -14.33 -2.92 -25.14
C ASN A 420 -13.49 -1.70 -25.55
N PRO A 421 -12.53 -1.84 -26.49
CA PRO A 421 -11.70 -0.72 -26.94
C PRO A 421 -12.50 0.48 -27.45
N ASP A 422 -13.69 0.25 -28.02
CA ASP A 422 -14.58 1.27 -28.58
C ASP A 422 -15.42 2.01 -27.51
N ASP A 423 -15.38 1.57 -26.26
CA ASP A 423 -15.99 2.31 -25.15
C ASP A 423 -15.39 3.72 -25.05
N PRO A 424 -16.20 4.78 -24.94
CA PRO A 424 -15.71 6.16 -24.96
C PRO A 424 -14.89 6.54 -23.71
N ARG A 425 -15.05 5.83 -22.60
CA ARG A 425 -14.29 6.10 -21.37
C ARG A 425 -12.85 5.71 -21.60
N GLN A 426 -11.94 6.65 -21.33
CA GLN A 426 -10.51 6.50 -21.61
C GLN A 426 -9.71 6.08 -20.38
N ILE A 427 -10.32 6.19 -19.19
CA ILE A 427 -9.72 5.92 -17.90
C ILE A 427 -10.53 4.86 -17.16
N ALA A 428 -9.85 3.94 -16.51
CA ALA A 428 -10.43 3.13 -15.44
C ALA A 428 -9.61 3.30 -14.18
N PHE A 429 -10.21 3.09 -13.01
CA PHE A 429 -9.49 3.06 -11.75
C PHE A 429 -10.08 2.04 -10.78
N THR A 430 -9.27 1.62 -9.81
CA THR A 430 -9.71 0.88 -8.64
C THR A 430 -9.15 1.53 -7.38
N VAL A 431 -9.78 1.28 -6.24
CA VAL A 431 -9.36 1.77 -4.93
C VAL A 431 -8.92 0.59 -4.09
N LEU A 432 -7.75 0.71 -3.48
CA LEU A 432 -7.13 -0.27 -2.58
C LEU A 432 -7.33 0.22 -1.14
N PRO A 433 -8.31 -0.32 -0.38
CA PRO A 433 -8.58 0.15 0.97
C PRO A 433 -7.35 0.04 1.88
N GLY A 434 -7.10 1.06 2.68
CA GLY A 434 -5.92 1.17 3.54
C GLY A 434 -4.63 1.56 2.81
N HIS A 435 -4.66 1.66 1.47
CA HIS A 435 -3.47 1.82 0.65
C HIS A 435 -3.53 3.06 -0.28
N GLY A 436 -4.45 3.07 -1.24
CA GLY A 436 -4.48 4.11 -2.28
C GLY A 436 -5.38 3.77 -3.47
N CYS A 437 -4.96 4.15 -4.66
CA CYS A 437 -5.65 3.86 -5.90
C CYS A 437 -4.69 3.45 -7.02
N MET A 438 -5.23 2.70 -7.98
CA MET A 438 -4.60 2.42 -9.26
C MET A 438 -5.49 3.00 -10.36
N ILE A 439 -4.93 3.85 -11.21
CA ILE A 439 -5.60 4.50 -12.34
C ILE A 439 -4.89 4.06 -13.62
N VAL A 440 -5.64 3.70 -14.65
CA VAL A 440 -5.09 3.31 -15.94
C VAL A 440 -5.72 4.11 -17.07
N GLU A 441 -4.94 4.35 -18.12
CA GLU A 441 -5.42 5.02 -19.34
C GLU A 441 -5.25 4.13 -20.57
N LYS A 442 -6.18 4.27 -21.52
CA LYS A 442 -6.09 3.68 -22.84
C LYS A 442 -5.16 4.46 -23.77
N TRP A 443 -4.87 3.88 -24.92
CA TRP A 443 -4.26 4.60 -26.04
C TRP A 443 -5.23 5.62 -26.63
N VAL A 444 -4.96 6.91 -26.46
CA VAL A 444 -5.77 8.02 -27.00
C VAL A 444 -4.95 8.81 -28.03
N ARG A 445 -5.41 8.85 -29.28
CA ARG A 445 -4.68 9.50 -30.38
C ARG A 445 -4.34 10.96 -30.03
N GLY A 446 -3.10 11.36 -30.33
CA GLY A 446 -2.63 12.73 -30.13
C GLY A 446 -2.26 13.08 -28.68
N THR A 447 -2.36 12.13 -27.74
CA THR A 447 -1.99 12.34 -26.35
C THR A 447 -0.63 11.75 -26.01
N MET A 448 0.04 12.35 -25.03
CA MET A 448 1.20 11.76 -24.36
C MET A 448 0.76 10.75 -23.29
N PRO A 449 1.63 9.82 -22.87
CA PRO A 449 1.42 9.02 -21.66
C PRO A 449 0.98 9.85 -20.45
N PHE A 450 -0.01 9.36 -19.72
CA PHE A 450 -0.69 9.94 -18.55
C PHE A 450 -1.51 11.20 -18.82
N GLN A 451 -1.53 11.70 -20.06
CA GLN A 451 -2.15 12.98 -20.36
C GLN A 451 -3.64 12.99 -20.09
N THR A 452 -4.31 11.91 -20.48
CA THR A 452 -5.74 11.76 -20.25
C THR A 452 -6.04 11.76 -18.75
N ILE A 453 -5.20 11.14 -17.93
CA ILE A 453 -5.37 11.09 -16.47
C ILE A 453 -5.29 12.49 -15.86
N TRP A 454 -4.22 13.25 -16.13
CA TRP A 454 -4.09 14.58 -15.49
C TRP A 454 -5.11 15.59 -16.05
N GLU A 455 -5.53 15.47 -17.31
CA GLU A 455 -6.61 16.29 -17.87
C GLU A 455 -7.98 15.93 -17.26
N ALA A 456 -8.22 14.65 -16.95
CA ALA A 456 -9.42 14.23 -16.23
C ALA A 456 -9.44 14.78 -14.79
N MET A 457 -8.28 14.87 -14.14
CA MET A 457 -8.15 15.55 -12.85
C MET A 457 -8.46 17.04 -12.97
N ASP A 458 -7.89 17.73 -13.96
CA ASP A 458 -8.12 19.18 -14.19
C ASP A 458 -9.59 19.52 -14.45
N ARG A 459 -10.30 18.63 -15.14
CA ARG A 459 -11.72 18.79 -15.48
C ARG A 459 -12.66 18.32 -14.37
N GLY A 460 -12.14 17.73 -13.29
CA GLY A 460 -12.94 17.16 -12.22
C GLY A 460 -13.68 15.87 -12.59
N TYR A 461 -13.30 15.21 -13.69
CA TYR A 461 -13.84 13.89 -14.06
C TYR A 461 -13.33 12.79 -13.13
N VAL A 462 -12.17 12.99 -12.50
CA VAL A 462 -11.63 12.15 -11.43
C VAL A 462 -11.11 13.09 -10.35
N VAL A 463 -11.75 13.08 -9.18
CA VAL A 463 -11.38 13.92 -8.04
C VAL A 463 -10.49 13.13 -7.11
N VAL A 464 -9.18 13.36 -7.19
CA VAL A 464 -8.19 12.76 -6.29
C VAL A 464 -8.19 13.48 -4.94
N GLU A 465 -8.12 12.73 -3.85
CA GLU A 465 -8.04 13.28 -2.50
C GLU A 465 -6.92 12.65 -1.67
N ASN A 466 -6.54 13.30 -0.56
CA ASN A 466 -5.51 12.79 0.33
C ASN A 466 -5.96 11.55 1.12
N ARG A 467 -7.26 11.48 1.44
CA ARG A 467 -7.82 10.45 2.31
C ARG A 467 -8.06 9.16 1.54
N VAL A 468 -7.54 8.06 2.07
CA VAL A 468 -7.76 6.72 1.52
C VAL A 468 -8.86 6.02 2.31
N PRO A 469 -9.84 5.36 1.64
CA PRO A 469 -10.81 4.51 2.34
C PRO A 469 -10.14 3.43 3.16
N GLN A 470 -10.65 3.15 4.35
CA GLN A 470 -10.05 2.15 5.27
C GLN A 470 -10.80 0.81 5.29
N GLY A 471 -11.80 0.63 4.42
CA GLY A 471 -12.64 -0.56 4.42
C GLY A 471 -13.73 -0.53 3.33
N PRO A 472 -14.92 -1.10 3.59
CA PRO A 472 -16.05 -1.06 2.68
C PRO A 472 -16.37 0.36 2.21
N MET A 473 -16.63 0.48 0.92
CA MET A 473 -16.95 1.74 0.26
C MET A 473 -17.80 1.46 -0.98
N ASP A 474 -18.59 2.45 -1.37
CA ASP A 474 -19.26 2.47 -2.67
C ASP A 474 -19.16 3.87 -3.30
N TYR A 475 -19.54 3.97 -4.57
CA TYR A 475 -19.78 5.25 -5.21
C TYR A 475 -21.26 5.33 -5.56
N ALA A 476 -21.86 6.46 -5.24
CA ALA A 476 -23.27 6.69 -5.51
C ALA A 476 -23.48 8.10 -6.06
N PRO A 477 -24.55 8.32 -6.85
CA PRO A 477 -24.87 9.64 -7.36
C PRO A 477 -24.98 10.65 -6.22
N ASP A 478 -24.26 11.76 -6.37
CA ASP A 478 -24.61 13.01 -5.70
C ASP A 478 -25.71 13.72 -6.51
N SER A 479 -26.12 14.92 -6.12
CA SER A 479 -27.13 15.78 -6.77
C SER A 479 -26.90 16.12 -8.27
N GLY A 480 -26.00 15.42 -8.96
CA GLY A 480 -25.73 15.50 -10.39
C GLY A 480 -25.24 14.16 -10.99
N GLU A 481 -24.49 14.25 -12.09
CA GLU A 481 -24.00 13.08 -12.83
C GLU A 481 -22.71 12.47 -12.27
N ILE A 482 -22.09 13.15 -11.30
CA ILE A 482 -20.88 12.71 -10.60
C ILE A 482 -21.24 11.69 -9.52
N LEU A 483 -20.50 10.59 -9.49
CA LEU A 483 -20.59 9.59 -8.43
C LEU A 483 -19.56 9.92 -7.34
N THR A 484 -20.03 10.05 -6.11
CA THR A 484 -19.23 10.41 -4.94
C THR A 484 -19.06 9.21 -4.02
N LEU A 485 -17.87 9.07 -3.46
CA LEU A 485 -17.49 8.02 -2.52
C LEU A 485 -18.34 8.08 -1.24
N ARG A 486 -18.85 6.93 -0.80
CA ARG A 486 -19.47 6.74 0.52
C ARG A 486 -18.71 5.66 1.31
N GLN A 487 -18.55 5.88 2.61
CA GLN A 487 -17.83 5.02 3.56
C GLN A 487 -18.65 4.71 4.79
#